data_AF-A0A955XER6-F1
#
_entry.id   AF-A0A955XER6-F1
#
_cell.length_a   1.000
_cell.length_b   1.000
_cell.length_c   1.000
_cell.angle_alpha   90.00
_cell.angle_beta   90.00
_cell.angle_gamma   90.00
#
_symmetry.space_group_name_H-M   'P 1'
#
loop_
_entity.id
_entity.type
_entity.pdbx_description
1 polymer ?
#
loop_
_entity_poly.entity_id
_entity_poly.type
_entity_poly.pdbx_seq_one_letter_code
_entity_poly.pdbx_strand_id
1 'polypeptide(L)'
;ASQPYFQARLEALGAQPLLLTTNLMAPEAYTLDAALSAWFGGGAPAQVHEAAAAAYARYQRRLSLPRARRLFATVPRPGPDR
;
A
#
# COMPACT_ATOMS: atom_id res chain seq x y z
N ALA A 1 3.11 12.27 0.02
CA ALA A 1 3.84 11.04 -0.29
C ALA A 1 4.43 10.56 1.00
N SER A 2 4.29 9.28 1.34
CA SER A 2 4.89 8.71 2.55
C SER A 2 6.18 7.94 2.25
N GLN A 3 6.26 7.30 1.08
CA GLN A 3 7.38 6.45 0.70
C GLN A 3 8.76 7.15 0.79
N PRO A 4 9.01 8.29 0.10
CA PRO A 4 10.33 8.91 0.11
C PRO A 4 10.75 9.47 1.48
N TYR A 5 9.80 9.67 2.41
CA TYR A 5 10.10 10.24 3.73
C TYR A 5 10.28 9.19 4.81
N PHE A 6 9.56 8.07 4.72
CA PHE A 6 9.49 7.10 5.83
C PHE A 6 10.09 5.74 5.49
N GLN A 7 10.17 5.33 4.21
CA GLN A 7 10.58 3.97 3.86
C GLN A 7 11.94 3.60 4.47
N ALA A 8 12.99 4.38 4.17
CA ALA A 8 14.34 4.10 4.64
C ALA A 8 14.44 4.10 6.19
N ARG A 9 13.69 4.99 6.86
CA ARG A 9 13.68 5.05 8.33
C ARG A 9 12.94 3.87 8.94
N LEU A 10 11.82 3.46 8.37
CA LEU A 10 11.04 2.30 8.83
C LEU A 10 11.86 1.02 8.66
N GLU A 11 12.51 0.86 7.50
CA GLU A 11 13.42 -0.27 7.24
C GLU A 11 14.61 -0.29 8.21
N ALA A 12 15.23 0.87 8.47
CA ALA A 12 16.34 0.98 9.43
C ALA A 12 15.93 0.64 10.88
N LEU A 13 14.65 0.78 11.21
CA LEU A 13 14.09 0.40 12.52
C LEU A 13 13.63 -1.08 12.57
N GLY A 14 13.86 -1.85 11.51
CA GLY A 14 13.38 -3.23 11.39
C GLY A 14 11.88 -3.36 11.15
N ALA A 15 11.18 -2.25 10.85
CA ALA A 15 9.78 -2.29 10.50
C ALA A 15 9.59 -2.77 9.05
N GLN A 16 8.47 -3.45 8.80
CA GLN A 16 8.10 -3.95 7.48
C GLN A 16 6.89 -3.15 6.97
N PRO A 17 7.11 -2.02 6.28
CA PRO A 17 6.01 -1.18 5.81
C PRO A 17 5.15 -1.93 4.78
N LEU A 18 3.90 -2.21 5.17
CA LEU A 18 2.95 -2.96 4.36
C LEU A 18 2.51 -2.19 3.11
N LEU A 19 2.23 -0.90 3.25
CA LEU A 19 1.73 -0.03 2.19
C LEU A 19 2.20 1.40 2.42
N LEU A 20 2.73 2.03 1.37
CA LEU A 20 3.17 3.42 1.35
C LEU A 20 2.55 4.16 0.16
N THR A 21 2.50 5.50 0.22
CA THR A 21 2.03 6.34 -0.89
C THR A 21 3.20 7.00 -1.60
N THR A 22 3.16 7.00 -2.93
CA THR A 22 4.20 7.58 -3.79
C THR A 22 4.03 9.07 -4.02
N ASN A 23 2.82 9.62 -3.82
CA ASN A 23 2.49 11.02 -4.13
C ASN A 23 1.79 11.75 -2.97
N LEU A 24 1.61 13.08 -3.04
CA LEU A 24 0.96 13.93 -2.00
C LEU A 24 -0.56 13.71 -1.87
N MET A 25 -1.02 12.52 -2.23
CA MET A 25 -2.40 12.09 -2.09
C MET A 25 -2.69 11.70 -0.64
N ALA A 26 -3.88 12.06 -0.14
CA ALA A 26 -4.36 11.64 1.17
C ALA A 26 -5.17 10.34 0.97
N PRO A 27 -4.62 9.15 1.31
CA PRO A 27 -5.38 7.91 1.22
C PRO A 27 -6.55 7.99 2.19
N GLU A 28 -7.77 7.98 1.65
CA GLU A 28 -9.01 8.03 2.43
C GLU A 28 -9.24 6.71 3.18
N ALA A 29 -10.08 6.73 4.22
CA ALA A 29 -10.27 5.62 5.14
C ALA A 29 -10.61 4.28 4.46
N TYR A 30 -11.34 4.29 3.34
CA TYR A 30 -11.67 3.07 2.60
C TYR A 30 -10.46 2.38 1.96
N THR A 31 -9.39 3.13 1.68
CA THR A 31 -8.16 2.55 1.11
C THR A 31 -7.43 1.79 2.19
N LEU A 32 -7.40 2.36 3.40
CA LEU A 32 -6.82 1.72 4.58
C LEU A 32 -7.62 0.47 4.97
N ASP A 33 -8.95 0.58 5.03
CA ASP A 33 -9.86 -0.54 5.35
C ASP A 33 -9.67 -1.73 4.39
N ALA A 34 -9.60 -1.45 3.07
CA ALA A 34 -9.37 -2.49 2.07
C ALA A 34 -7.99 -3.15 2.20
N ALA A 35 -6.94 -2.35 2.45
CA ALA A 35 -5.59 -2.84 2.64
C ALA A 35 -5.48 -3.73 3.89
N LEU A 36 -6.05 -3.30 5.01
CA LEU A 36 -6.05 -4.05 6.26
C LEU A 36 -6.87 -5.32 6.15
N SER A 37 -8.06 -5.26 5.54
CA SER A 37 -8.90 -6.45 5.32
C SER A 37 -8.18 -7.52 4.49
N ALA A 38 -7.50 -7.12 3.40
CA ALA A 38 -6.70 -8.03 2.59
C ALA A 38 -5.52 -8.64 3.37
N TRP A 39 -4.87 -7.84 4.21
CA TRP A 39 -3.76 -8.31 5.04
C TRP A 39 -4.20 -9.26 6.15
N PHE A 40 -5.27 -8.93 6.89
CA PHE A 40 -5.85 -9.80 7.91
C PHE A 40 -6.36 -11.12 7.33
N GLY A 41 -6.78 -11.13 6.07
CA GLY A 41 -7.13 -12.35 5.33
C GLY A 41 -5.93 -13.23 4.94
N GLY A 42 -4.71 -12.91 5.36
CA GLY A 42 -3.50 -13.63 4.97
C GLY A 42 -2.99 -13.30 3.56
N GLY A 43 -3.48 -12.21 2.97
CA GLY A 43 -3.09 -11.78 1.63
C GLY A 43 -1.62 -11.40 1.54
N ALA A 44 -0.98 -11.78 0.44
CA ALA A 44 0.37 -11.35 0.10
C ALA A 44 0.42 -9.82 -0.12
N PRO A 45 1.59 -9.17 0.00
CA PRO A 45 1.72 -7.72 -0.21
C PRO A 45 1.13 -7.23 -1.54
N ALA A 46 1.27 -8.00 -2.62
CA ALA A 46 0.67 -7.68 -3.92
C ALA A 46 -0.87 -7.64 -3.89
N GLN A 47 -1.51 -8.50 -3.08
CA GLN A 47 -2.97 -8.50 -2.92
C GLN A 47 -3.42 -7.30 -2.08
N VAL A 48 -2.64 -6.91 -1.07
CA VAL A 48 -2.89 -5.69 -0.28
C VAL A 48 -2.75 -4.44 -1.14
N HIS A 49 -1.73 -4.39 -2.00
CA HIS A 49 -1.54 -3.33 -2.99
C HIS A 49 -2.75 -3.20 -3.91
N GLU A 50 -3.18 -4.33 -4.48
CA GLU A 50 -4.29 -4.37 -5.42
C GLU A 50 -5.61 -3.97 -4.75
N ALA A 51 -5.86 -4.43 -3.53
CA ALA A 51 -7.05 -4.07 -2.76
C ALA A 51 -7.11 -2.56 -2.46
N ALA A 52 -5.99 -1.96 -2.04
CA ALA A 52 -5.88 -0.53 -1.81
C ALA A 52 -6.10 0.28 -3.10
N ALA A 53 -5.45 -0.13 -4.20
CA ALA A 53 -5.58 0.53 -5.50
C ALA A 53 -7.01 0.42 -6.07
N ALA A 54 -7.66 -0.74 -5.93
CA ALA A 54 -9.03 -0.95 -6.39
C ALA A 54 -10.04 -0.15 -5.57
N ALA A 55 -9.91 -0.14 -4.24
CA ALA A 55 -10.74 0.70 -3.38
C ALA A 55 -10.59 2.17 -3.77
N TYR A 56 -9.36 2.65 -3.95
CA TYR A 56 -9.11 4.02 -4.34
C TYR A 56 -9.68 4.36 -5.74
N ALA A 57 -9.49 3.52 -6.74
CA ALA A 57 -10.08 3.70 -8.07
C ALA A 57 -11.63 3.71 -8.04
N ARG A 58 -12.25 2.90 -7.18
CA ARG A 58 -13.72 2.81 -7.03
C ARG A 58 -14.33 4.14 -6.58
N TYR A 59 -13.73 4.78 -5.58
CA TYR A 59 -14.24 6.04 -5.05
C TYR A 59 -13.78 7.25 -5.88
N GLN A 60 -12.57 7.19 -6.43
CA GLN A 60 -12.07 8.20 -7.35
C GLN A 60 -12.56 7.91 -8.78
N ARG A 61 -13.86 8.08 -9.05
CA ARG A 61 -14.57 7.70 -10.30
C ARG A 61 -13.89 8.07 -11.64
N ARG A 62 -12.95 9.01 -11.66
CA ARG A 62 -12.19 9.45 -12.85
C ARG A 62 -10.82 8.78 -12.99
N LEU A 63 -10.43 7.96 -12.03
CA LEU A 63 -9.12 7.34 -11.96
C LEU A 63 -9.22 5.86 -12.34
N SER A 64 -8.47 5.48 -13.36
CA SER A 64 -8.35 4.08 -13.75
C SER A 64 -7.45 3.31 -12.77
N LEU A 65 -7.74 2.02 -12.60
CA LEU A 65 -6.97 1.11 -11.75
C LEU A 65 -5.44 1.13 -12.02
N PRO A 66 -4.95 1.16 -13.28
CA PRO A 66 -3.51 1.26 -13.54
C PRO A 66 -2.88 2.54 -12.98
N ARG A 67 -3.62 3.66 -12.95
CA ARG A 67 -3.14 4.91 -12.36
C ARG A 67 -3.19 4.84 -10.84
N ALA A 68 -4.22 4.23 -10.27
CA ALA A 68 -4.32 4.01 -8.83
C ALA A 68 -3.18 3.13 -8.29
N ARG A 69 -2.79 2.07 -9.00
CA ARG A 69 -1.63 1.22 -8.65
C ARG A 69 -0.34 2.00 -8.49
N ARG A 70 -0.10 3.02 -9.31
CA ARG A 70 1.12 3.85 -9.25
C ARG A 70 1.16 4.77 -8.02
N LEU A 71 0.03 4.94 -7.31
CA LEU A 71 -0.05 5.79 -6.11
C LEU A 71 0.39 5.06 -4.84
N PHE A 72 0.39 3.73 -4.88
CA PHE A 72 0.75 2.89 -3.75
C PHE A 72 2.03 2.12 -4.05
N ALA A 73 2.84 1.92 -3.03
CA ALA A 73 4.02 1.07 -3.05
C ALA A 73 3.93 0.06 -1.91
N THR A 74 4.34 -1.17 -2.18
CA THR A 74 4.49 -2.21 -1.16
C THR A 74 5.93 -2.62 -1.08
N VAL A 75 6.44 -2.79 0.14
CA VAL A 75 7.76 -3.39 0.35
C VAL A 75 7.55 -4.90 0.46
N PRO A 76 8.20 -5.71 -0.41
CA PRO A 76 8.15 -7.15 -0.26
C PRO A 76 8.66 -7.54 1.12
N ARG A 77 7.92 -8.39 1.84
CA ARG A 77 8.42 -8.98 3.07
C ARG A 77 9.66 -9.80 2.70
N PRO A 78 10.86 -9.54 3.26
CA PRO A 78 11.95 -10.48 3.15
C PRO A 78 11.45 -11.81 3.73
N GLY A 79 11.59 -12.90 2.96
CA GLY A 79 11.27 -14.24 3.46
C GLY A 79 12.02 -14.47 4.78
N PRO A 80 11.52 -15.35 5.68
CA PRO A 80 12.26 -15.65 6.90
C PRO A 80 13.69 -16.02 6.51
N ASP A 81 14.65 -15.24 7.01
CA ASP A 81 16.07 -15.45 6.75
C ASP A 81 16.39 -16.92 7.04
N ARG A 82 17.07 -17.57 6.08
CA ARG A 82 17.56 -18.94 6.19
C ARG A 82 18.87 -18.96 6.97
#